data_AF-A0A1F6U684-F1
#
_entry.id   AF-A0A1F6U684-F1
#
_cell.length_a   1.000
_cell.length_b   1.000
_cell.length_c   1.000
_cell.angle_alpha   90.00
_cell.angle_beta   90.00
_cell.angle_gamma   90.00
#
_symmetry.space_group_name_H-M   'P 1'
#
loop_
_entity.id
_entity.type
_entity.pdbx_description
1 polymer ?
#
loop_
_entity_poly.entity_id
_entity_poly.type
_entity_poly.pdbx_seq_one_letter_code
_entity_poly.pdbx_strand_id
1 'polypeptide(L)'
;MKQLRLYGFTLIELMITVVIIGILAAIAYPGYTKYMVQTRRSDAQIALTNAAAQQEKFYSDCSTYAGTLTGARNCAAGVLGLAAAAPVLSPDLHYELTLVTPTASAGACPITTCFTLQANPNGAGVTGRQANNGRLRITSRGEKSWDRANTNAPNDTTQGPYLNKWSDK
;
A
#
# COMPACT_ATOMS: atom_id res chain seq x y z
N MET A 1 52.01 19.55 37.49
CA MET A 1 50.90 18.81 36.85
C MET A 1 50.16 19.78 35.94
N LYS A 2 50.16 19.57 34.63
CA LYS A 2 49.49 20.47 33.67
C LYS A 2 47.97 20.33 33.87
N GLN A 3 47.35 21.35 34.42
CA GLN A 3 45.89 21.49 34.54
C GLN A 3 45.31 21.54 33.11
N LEU A 4 44.63 20.48 32.69
CA LEU A 4 43.83 20.48 31.46
C LEU A 4 42.57 21.30 31.74
N ARG A 5 42.52 22.55 31.25
CA ARG A 5 41.30 23.37 31.28
C ARG A 5 40.26 22.73 30.35
N LEU A 6 39.13 22.31 30.91
CA LEU A 6 37.93 21.96 30.16
C LEU A 6 37.27 23.26 29.69
N TYR A 7 37.29 23.50 28.37
CA TYR A 7 36.53 24.58 27.75
C TYR A 7 35.06 24.14 27.63
N GLY A 8 34.15 24.88 28.25
CA GLY A 8 32.70 24.64 28.17
C GLY A 8 32.06 25.39 26.99
N PHE A 9 30.96 24.85 26.47
CA PHE A 9 30.14 25.50 25.45
C PHE A 9 29.47 26.78 25.97
N THR A 10 29.40 27.82 25.14
CA THR A 10 28.68 29.05 25.50
C THR A 10 27.18 28.91 25.23
N LEU A 11 26.35 29.64 25.98
CA LEU A 11 24.90 29.66 25.78
C LEU A 11 24.53 30.18 24.38
N ILE A 12 25.30 31.12 23.86
CA ILE A 12 25.08 31.69 22.52
C ILE A 12 25.40 30.68 21.39
N GLU A 13 26.45 29.86 21.53
CA GLU A 13 26.74 28.77 20.60
C GLU A 13 25.59 27.75 20.57
N LEU A 14 25.00 27.46 21.73
CA LEU A 14 23.83 26.58 21.82
C LEU A 14 22.61 27.20 21.13
N MET A 15 22.37 28.50 21.26
CA MET A 15 21.24 29.14 20.57
C MET A 15 21.41 29.11 19.05
N ILE A 16 22.61 29.42 18.54
CA ILE A 16 22.88 29.41 17.10
C ILE A 16 22.74 27.99 16.53
N THR A 17 23.26 26.98 17.24
CA THR A 17 23.13 25.58 16.80
C THR A 17 21.67 25.10 16.75
N VAL A 18 20.84 25.46 17.73
CA VAL A 18 19.40 25.13 17.71
C VAL A 18 18.69 25.82 16.53
N VAL A 19 19.03 27.08 16.22
CA VAL A 19 18.47 27.79 15.06
C VAL A 19 18.81 27.10 13.75
N ILE A 20 20.07 26.68 13.57
CA ILE A 20 20.51 25.96 12.36
C ILE A 20 19.76 24.62 12.22
N ILE A 21 19.66 23.84 13.31
CA ILE A 21 18.93 22.57 13.32
C ILE A 21 17.45 22.79 12.99
N GLY A 22 16.83 23.86 13.51
CA GLY A 22 15.44 24.20 13.22
C GLY A 22 15.18 24.45 11.72
N ILE A 23 16.07 25.20 11.05
CA ILE A 23 15.98 25.47 9.61
C ILE A 23 16.13 24.17 8.80
N LEU A 24 17.10 23.33 9.16
CA LEU A 24 17.32 22.04 8.48
C LEU A 24 16.12 21.11 8.67
N ALA A 25 15.57 21.02 9.88
CA ALA A 25 14.41 20.18 10.18
C ALA A 25 13.17 20.60 9.39
N ALA A 26 12.94 21.91 9.22
CA ALA A 26 11.79 22.42 8.48
C ALA A 26 11.75 21.96 7.01
N ILE A 27 12.91 21.78 6.37
CA ILE A 27 13.02 21.32 4.98
C ILE A 27 13.08 19.79 4.93
N ALA A 28 13.85 19.17 5.82
CA ALA A 28 14.08 17.72 5.80
C ALA A 28 12.83 16.91 6.18
N TYR A 29 12.05 17.38 7.15
CA TYR A 29 10.88 16.66 7.67
C TYR A 29 9.79 16.40 6.60
N PRO A 30 9.28 17.39 5.84
CA PRO A 30 8.30 17.13 4.79
C PRO A 30 8.87 16.26 3.64
N GLY A 31 10.17 16.34 3.36
CA GLY A 31 10.82 15.47 2.36
C GLY A 31 10.85 14.01 2.81
N TYR A 32 11.27 13.75 4.05
CA TYR A 32 11.35 12.39 4.60
C TYR A 32 9.99 11.71 4.68
N THR A 33 8.96 12.43 5.14
CA THR A 33 7.59 11.88 5.24
C THR A 33 7.03 11.48 3.87
N LYS A 34 7.26 12.28 2.83
CA LYS A 34 6.89 11.92 1.45
C LYS A 34 7.62 10.69 0.94
N TYR A 35 8.92 10.59 1.19
CA TYR A 35 9.72 9.41 0.81
C TYR A 35 9.20 8.14 1.47
N MET A 36 8.93 8.16 2.77
CA MET A 36 8.35 7.02 3.48
C MET A 36 7.01 6.57 2.85
N VAL A 37 6.13 7.51 2.52
CA VAL A 37 4.83 7.21 1.91
C VAL A 37 4.99 6.51 0.55
N GLN A 38 5.98 6.93 -0.24
CA GLN A 38 6.30 6.32 -1.53
C GLN A 38 6.87 4.91 -1.38
N THR A 39 7.79 4.70 -0.44
CA THR A 39 8.36 3.37 -0.14
C THR A 39 7.27 2.39 0.27
N ARG A 40 6.41 2.78 1.20
CA ARG A 40 5.25 1.97 1.65
C ARG A 40 4.28 1.66 0.52
N ARG A 41 4.13 2.57 -0.44
CA ARG A 41 3.29 2.35 -1.63
C ARG A 41 3.93 1.31 -2.55
N SER A 42 5.25 1.34 -2.72
CA SER A 42 5.98 0.34 -3.49
C SER A 42 5.79 -1.07 -2.92
N ASP A 43 5.82 -1.20 -1.59
CA ASP A 43 5.53 -2.47 -0.89
C ASP A 43 4.13 -3.01 -1.24
N ALA A 44 3.11 -2.15 -1.24
CA ALA A 44 1.77 -2.52 -1.66
C ALA A 44 1.69 -2.96 -3.14
N GLN A 45 2.41 -2.27 -4.02
CA GLN A 45 2.48 -2.61 -5.44
C GLN A 45 3.07 -4.01 -5.65
N ILE A 46 4.16 -4.33 -4.96
CA ILE A 46 4.80 -5.66 -4.98
C ILE A 46 3.81 -6.72 -4.50
N ALA A 47 3.13 -6.47 -3.38
CA ALA A 47 2.15 -7.40 -2.84
C ALA A 47 1.00 -7.66 -3.83
N LEU A 48 0.47 -6.60 -4.47
CA LEU A 48 -0.59 -6.71 -5.47
C LEU A 48 -0.14 -7.47 -6.73
N THR A 49 1.06 -7.20 -7.24
CA THR A 49 1.58 -7.95 -8.41
C THR A 49 1.78 -9.42 -8.10
N ASN A 50 2.29 -9.74 -6.90
CA ASN A 50 2.48 -11.12 -6.47
C ASN A 50 1.15 -11.85 -6.32
N ALA A 51 0.16 -11.21 -5.69
CA ALA A 51 -1.18 -11.76 -5.55
C ALA A 51 -1.88 -11.95 -6.91
N ALA A 52 -1.72 -11.02 -7.85
CA ALA A 52 -2.25 -11.14 -9.20
C ALA A 52 -1.61 -12.33 -9.95
N ALA A 53 -0.29 -12.50 -9.86
CA ALA A 53 0.39 -13.65 -10.45
C ALA A 53 -0.09 -14.98 -9.85
N GLN A 54 -0.36 -15.03 -8.54
CA GLN A 54 -0.95 -16.22 -7.92
C GLN A 54 -2.38 -16.49 -8.42
N GLN A 55 -3.17 -15.45 -8.67
CA GLN A 55 -4.51 -15.60 -9.26
C GLN A 55 -4.45 -16.18 -10.67
N GLU A 56 -3.52 -15.73 -11.52
CA GLU A 56 -3.35 -16.31 -12.87
C GLU A 56 -2.88 -17.77 -12.83
N LYS A 57 -1.99 -18.10 -11.88
CA LYS A 57 -1.61 -19.49 -11.62
C LYS A 57 -2.82 -20.32 -11.16
N PHE A 58 -3.64 -19.77 -10.28
CA PHE A 58 -4.86 -20.43 -9.81
C PHE A 58 -5.86 -20.64 -10.93
N TYR A 59 -6.02 -19.69 -11.84
CA TYR A 59 -6.86 -19.83 -13.02
C TYR A 59 -6.36 -20.93 -13.96
N SER A 60 -5.04 -21.02 -14.18
CA SER A 60 -4.43 -22.10 -14.98
C SER A 60 -4.72 -23.48 -14.40
N ASP A 61 -4.74 -23.61 -13.06
CA ASP A 61 -4.93 -24.88 -12.38
C ASP A 61 -6.41 -25.24 -12.16
N CYS A 62 -7.28 -24.24 -11.97
CA CYS A 62 -8.66 -24.42 -11.49
C CYS A 62 -9.73 -23.90 -12.47
N SER A 63 -9.35 -23.27 -13.60
CA SER A 63 -10.26 -22.66 -14.59
C SER A 63 -11.22 -21.61 -14.03
N THR A 64 -10.90 -21.02 -12.88
CA THR A 64 -11.63 -19.92 -12.23
C THR A 64 -10.64 -19.13 -11.39
N TYR A 65 -10.92 -17.86 -11.09
CA TYR A 65 -10.15 -17.13 -10.08
C TYR A 65 -10.64 -17.48 -8.67
N ALA A 66 -9.76 -17.28 -7.68
CA ALA A 66 -10.06 -17.53 -6.29
C ALA A 66 -10.81 -16.34 -5.67
N GLY A 67 -11.94 -16.62 -5.03
CA GLY A 67 -12.72 -15.63 -4.27
C GLY A 67 -12.24 -15.43 -2.84
N THR A 68 -11.38 -16.32 -2.35
CA THR A 68 -10.85 -16.28 -0.97
C THR A 68 -9.33 -16.25 -1.01
N LEU A 69 -8.71 -15.28 -0.33
CA LEU A 69 -7.24 -15.14 -0.31
C LEU A 69 -6.55 -16.02 0.74
N THR A 70 -7.26 -16.45 1.78
CA THR A 70 -6.70 -17.09 2.97
C THR A 70 -7.10 -18.56 3.09
N GLY A 71 -6.27 -19.35 3.76
CA GLY A 71 -6.48 -20.79 3.99
C GLY A 71 -5.60 -21.68 3.10
N ALA A 72 -5.86 -22.98 3.10
CA ALA A 72 -5.15 -23.91 2.23
C ALA A 72 -5.67 -23.80 0.80
N ARG A 73 -4.76 -23.76 -0.19
CA ARG A 73 -5.11 -23.66 -1.61
C ARG A 73 -6.06 -24.79 -2.02
N ASN A 74 -7.20 -24.43 -2.61
CA ASN A 74 -8.25 -25.39 -2.99
C ASN A 74 -9.09 -24.87 -4.17
N CYS A 75 -9.09 -25.59 -5.30
CA CYS A 75 -9.86 -25.23 -6.49
C CYS A 75 -11.38 -25.25 -6.25
N ALA A 76 -11.89 -26.30 -5.59
CA ALA A 76 -13.33 -26.47 -5.37
C ALA A 76 -13.92 -25.42 -4.43
N ALA A 77 -13.14 -24.98 -3.45
CA ALA A 77 -13.55 -23.93 -2.50
C ALA A 77 -13.18 -22.51 -2.95
N GLY A 78 -12.51 -22.33 -4.11
CA GLY A 78 -12.09 -21.02 -4.59
C GLY A 78 -11.08 -20.32 -3.66
N VAL A 79 -10.18 -21.08 -3.03
CA VAL A 79 -9.20 -20.58 -2.06
C VAL A 79 -7.82 -20.47 -2.71
N LEU A 80 -7.27 -19.25 -2.75
CA LEU A 80 -5.96 -18.94 -3.34
C LEU A 80 -4.81 -19.50 -2.50
N GLY A 81 -4.92 -19.38 -1.18
CA GLY A 81 -3.90 -19.77 -0.21
C GLY A 81 -2.69 -18.84 -0.15
N LEU A 82 -2.94 -17.52 -0.21
CA LEU A 82 -1.91 -16.49 -0.14
C LEU A 82 -1.41 -16.26 1.29
N ALA A 83 -2.24 -16.53 2.30
CA ALA A 83 -1.85 -16.55 3.72
C ALA A 83 -2.66 -17.61 4.48
N ALA A 84 -2.13 -18.08 5.61
CA ALA A 84 -2.80 -19.09 6.44
C ALA A 84 -4.10 -18.57 7.08
N ALA A 85 -4.13 -17.28 7.46
CA ALA A 85 -5.28 -16.61 8.05
C ALA A 85 -5.34 -15.14 7.61
N ALA A 86 -6.48 -14.50 7.84
CA ALA A 86 -6.64 -13.06 7.64
C ALA A 86 -6.01 -12.27 8.80
N PRO A 87 -5.58 -11.01 8.58
CA PRO A 87 -5.55 -10.29 7.31
C PRO A 87 -4.38 -10.73 6.41
N VAL A 88 -4.55 -10.63 5.09
CA VAL A 88 -3.42 -10.76 4.15
C VAL A 88 -2.72 -9.42 4.09
N LEU A 89 -1.43 -9.39 4.41
CA LEU A 89 -0.67 -8.15 4.52
C LEU A 89 0.39 -8.05 3.42
N SER A 90 0.78 -6.82 3.09
CA SER A 90 2.00 -6.56 2.34
C SER A 90 3.23 -6.98 3.14
N PRO A 91 4.37 -7.28 2.49
CA PRO A 91 5.60 -7.71 3.16
C PRO A 91 6.02 -6.85 4.36
N ASP A 92 5.99 -5.52 4.23
CA ASP A 92 6.35 -4.59 5.31
C ASP A 92 5.17 -4.24 6.22
N LEU A 93 4.05 -4.96 6.10
CA LEU A 93 2.88 -4.84 6.97
C LEU A 93 2.27 -3.43 6.95
N HIS A 94 2.30 -2.74 5.80
CA HIS A 94 1.75 -1.39 5.66
C HIS A 94 0.37 -1.36 5.01
N TYR A 95 0.05 -2.38 4.22
CA TYR A 95 -1.20 -2.50 3.49
C TYR A 95 -1.86 -3.86 3.74
N GLU A 96 -3.18 -3.88 3.71
CA GLU A 96 -3.97 -5.11 3.70
C GLU A 96 -4.48 -5.39 2.29
N LEU A 97 -4.36 -6.64 1.86
CA LEU A 97 -4.85 -7.09 0.57
C LEU A 97 -6.24 -7.69 0.73
N THR A 98 -7.16 -7.20 -0.08
CA THR A 98 -8.57 -7.64 -0.13
C THR A 98 -9.00 -7.84 -1.58
N LEU A 99 -9.94 -8.76 -1.80
CA LEU A 99 -10.66 -8.84 -3.07
C LEU A 99 -11.83 -7.86 -3.04
N VAL A 100 -11.99 -7.10 -4.12
CA VAL A 100 -13.20 -6.33 -4.35
C VAL A 100 -14.20 -7.29 -4.96
N THR A 101 -15.17 -7.74 -4.17
CA THR A 101 -16.26 -8.57 -4.68
C THR A 101 -17.14 -7.71 -5.60
N PRO A 102 -17.37 -8.10 -6.86
CA PRO A 102 -18.33 -7.41 -7.69
C PRO A 102 -19.72 -7.49 -7.04
N THR A 103 -20.34 -6.36 -6.71
CA THR A 103 -21.80 -6.35 -6.51
C THR A 103 -22.43 -6.65 -7.86
N ALA A 104 -23.33 -7.65 -7.91
CA ALA A 104 -23.98 -8.12 -9.13
C ALA A 104 -24.83 -6.99 -9.78
N SER A 105 -24.21 -6.21 -10.65
CA SER A 105 -24.85 -5.25 -11.56
C SER A 105 -24.34 -5.49 -12.98
N ALA A 106 -25.05 -5.00 -14.00
CA ALA A 106 -24.60 -5.12 -15.39
C ALA A 106 -23.21 -4.45 -15.55
N GLY A 107 -22.18 -5.21 -15.90
CA GLY A 107 -20.77 -4.78 -15.85
C GLY A 107 -19.99 -5.29 -14.62
N ALA A 108 -20.62 -6.10 -13.76
CA ALA A 108 -19.97 -6.84 -12.70
C ALA A 108 -18.88 -7.77 -13.27
N CYS A 109 -17.81 -7.92 -12.49
CA CYS A 109 -16.66 -8.74 -12.81
C CYS A 109 -16.76 -10.08 -12.05
N PRO A 110 -17.54 -11.08 -12.51
CA PRO A 110 -17.73 -12.30 -11.75
C PRO A 110 -16.39 -12.99 -11.51
N ILE A 111 -16.20 -13.52 -10.30
CA ILE A 111 -14.93 -14.14 -9.89
C ILE A 111 -14.51 -15.31 -10.80
N THR A 112 -15.46 -15.88 -11.55
CA THR A 112 -15.19 -16.90 -12.56
C THR A 112 -14.31 -16.39 -13.70
N THR A 113 -14.45 -15.14 -14.12
CA THR A 113 -13.79 -14.61 -15.33
C THR A 113 -12.87 -13.43 -15.08
N CYS A 114 -12.92 -12.80 -13.91
CA CYS A 114 -12.01 -11.74 -13.56
C CYS A 114 -11.95 -11.50 -12.05
N PHE A 115 -10.96 -10.74 -11.61
CA PHE A 115 -10.80 -10.31 -10.23
C PHE A 115 -10.39 -8.84 -10.18
N THR A 116 -10.60 -8.21 -9.03
CA THR A 116 -9.96 -6.95 -8.67
C THR A 116 -9.37 -7.08 -7.28
N LEU A 117 -8.04 -7.01 -7.21
CA LEU A 117 -7.30 -6.98 -5.95
C LEU A 117 -7.14 -5.52 -5.50
N GLN A 118 -7.29 -5.29 -4.21
CA GLN A 118 -7.20 -3.97 -3.60
C GLN A 118 -6.26 -4.02 -2.40
N ALA A 119 -5.31 -3.09 -2.35
CA ALA A 119 -4.46 -2.84 -1.20
C ALA A 119 -5.01 -1.65 -0.42
N ASN A 120 -5.45 -1.89 0.81
CA ASN A 120 -6.02 -0.90 1.71
C ASN A 120 -4.95 -0.30 2.62
N PRO A 121 -4.69 1.02 2.54
CA PRO A 121 -3.91 1.71 3.57
C PRO A 121 -4.68 1.63 4.90
N ASN A 122 -4.00 1.33 6.00
CA ASN A 122 -4.61 1.11 7.33
C ASN A 122 -5.63 -0.04 7.43
N GLY A 123 -5.60 -1.02 6.51
CA GLY A 123 -6.37 -2.24 6.70
C GLY A 123 -5.95 -3.00 7.98
N ALA A 124 -6.91 -3.71 8.57
CA ALA A 124 -6.88 -4.42 9.86
C ALA A 124 -6.81 -3.57 11.15
N GLY A 125 -7.10 -2.26 11.10
CA GLY A 125 -7.28 -1.44 12.32
C GLY A 125 -6.01 -1.15 13.14
N VAL A 126 -4.83 -1.36 12.55
CA VAL A 126 -3.54 -1.16 13.23
C VAL A 126 -3.11 0.30 13.17
N THR A 127 -2.93 0.93 14.34
CA THR A 127 -2.40 2.29 14.52
C THR A 127 -0.94 2.39 14.05
N GLY A 128 -0.58 3.44 13.29
CA GLY A 128 0.80 3.70 12.81
C GLY A 128 1.08 3.33 11.35
N ARG A 129 0.11 2.74 10.65
CA ARG A 129 0.18 2.46 9.20
C ARG A 129 -0.10 3.71 8.34
N GLN A 130 0.09 3.58 7.04
CA GLN A 130 -0.12 4.63 6.04
C GLN A 130 -1.56 5.16 6.07
N ALA A 131 -1.79 6.38 6.57
CA ALA A 131 -3.10 7.05 6.52
C ALA A 131 -3.19 7.98 5.30
N ASN A 132 -4.39 8.18 4.76
CA ASN A 132 -4.73 9.24 3.80
C ASN A 132 -3.93 9.27 2.49
N ASN A 133 -3.35 8.15 2.06
CA ASN A 133 -2.60 8.04 0.79
C ASN A 133 -3.25 7.09 -0.24
N GLY A 134 -4.54 6.80 -0.07
CA GLY A 134 -5.35 6.12 -1.06
C GLY A 134 -5.17 4.61 -1.23
N ARG A 135 -6.20 3.96 -1.79
CA ARG A 135 -6.24 2.52 -2.10
C ARG A 135 -5.64 2.24 -3.46
N LEU A 136 -4.84 1.18 -3.57
CA LEU A 136 -4.31 0.72 -4.86
C LEU A 136 -5.10 -0.48 -5.35
N ARG A 137 -5.33 -0.57 -6.66
CA ARG A 137 -6.05 -1.69 -7.27
C ARG A 137 -5.30 -2.24 -8.48
N ILE A 138 -5.47 -3.55 -8.70
CA ILE A 138 -5.11 -4.23 -9.95
C ILE A 138 -6.23 -5.17 -10.37
N THR A 139 -6.59 -5.12 -11.65
CA THR A 139 -7.59 -6.02 -12.24
C THR A 139 -6.92 -7.24 -12.89
N SER A 140 -7.70 -8.27 -13.23
CA SER A 140 -7.19 -9.44 -14.00
C SER A 140 -6.65 -9.07 -15.39
N ARG A 141 -6.99 -7.89 -15.91
CA ARG A 141 -6.43 -7.36 -17.17
C ARG A 141 -5.10 -6.62 -16.97
N GLY A 142 -4.60 -6.57 -15.74
CA GLY A 142 -3.41 -5.80 -15.38
C GLY A 142 -3.64 -4.29 -15.33
N GLU A 143 -4.89 -3.83 -15.39
CA GLU A 143 -5.22 -2.41 -15.24
C GLU A 143 -4.95 -1.99 -13.80
N LYS A 144 -4.23 -0.88 -13.66
CA LYS A 144 -3.73 -0.36 -12.39
C LYS A 144 -4.48 0.91 -12.06
N SER A 145 -5.00 1.02 -10.85
CA SER A 145 -5.72 2.21 -10.38
C SER A 145 -5.28 2.62 -8.98
N TRP A 146 -5.32 3.93 -8.71
CA TRP A 146 -5.03 4.52 -7.41
C TRP A 146 -6.13 5.50 -7.03
N ASP A 147 -6.87 5.15 -5.97
CA ASP A 147 -7.95 5.95 -5.39
C ASP A 147 -7.39 6.73 -4.20
N ARG A 148 -6.92 7.95 -4.47
CA ARG A 148 -6.26 8.84 -3.48
C ARG A 148 -7.19 9.25 -2.35
N ALA A 149 -8.46 9.45 -2.69
CA ALA A 149 -9.48 10.03 -1.82
C ALA A 149 -10.19 8.99 -0.93
N ASN A 150 -9.91 7.69 -1.12
CA ASN A 150 -10.56 6.58 -0.40
C ASN A 150 -12.10 6.60 -0.55
N THR A 151 -12.63 7.13 -1.65
CA THR A 151 -14.09 7.32 -1.84
C THR A 151 -14.82 6.04 -2.20
N ASN A 152 -14.11 4.91 -2.33
CA ASN A 152 -14.64 3.61 -2.81
C ASN A 152 -15.25 3.69 -4.22
N ALA A 153 -15.17 4.82 -4.90
CA ALA A 153 -15.61 4.92 -6.27
C ALA A 153 -14.65 4.08 -7.12
N PRO A 154 -15.14 3.05 -7.86
CA PRO A 154 -14.32 2.36 -8.84
C PRO A 154 -13.79 3.34 -9.91
N ASN A 155 -14.47 4.47 -10.07
CA ASN A 155 -14.19 5.62 -10.89
C ASN A 155 -14.36 6.90 -10.06
N ASP A 156 -13.33 7.36 -9.34
CA ASP A 156 -13.33 8.77 -8.95
C ASP A 156 -13.21 9.62 -10.22
N THR A 157 -14.37 9.99 -10.80
CA THR A 157 -14.47 10.81 -12.01
C THR A 157 -13.97 12.23 -11.79
N THR A 158 -13.68 12.65 -10.55
CA THR A 158 -13.03 13.93 -10.27
C THR A 158 -11.51 13.91 -10.50
N GLN A 159 -10.92 12.73 -10.75
CA GLN A 159 -9.48 12.53 -11.02
C GLN A 159 -9.18 11.97 -12.43
N GLY A 160 -10.18 11.91 -13.32
CA GLY A 160 -10.04 11.40 -14.70
C GLY A 160 -10.06 9.86 -14.82
N PRO A 161 -10.33 9.33 -16.02
CA PRO A 161 -10.41 7.88 -16.26
C PRO A 161 -9.04 7.26 -16.02
N TYR A 162 -9.02 6.19 -15.21
CA TYR A 162 -7.89 5.29 -14.93
C TYR A 162 -6.57 5.74 -15.57
N LEU A 163 -5.80 6.55 -14.86
CA LEU A 163 -4.38 6.64 -15.16
C LEU A 163 -3.86 5.22 -14.94
N ASN A 164 -3.53 4.51 -16.02
CA ASN A 164 -2.97 3.15 -16.06
C ASN A 164 -1.59 3.05 -15.38
N LYS A 165 -1.40 3.72 -14.25
CA LYS A 165 -0.14 3.98 -13.58
C LYS A 165 -0.42 4.12 -12.08
N TRP A 166 0.21 3.25 -11.29
CA TRP A 166 0.31 3.43 -9.83
C TRP A 166 1.23 4.60 -9.42
N SER A 167 1.76 5.32 -10.41
CA SER A 167 2.79 6.33 -10.25
C SER A 167 2.32 7.64 -10.87
N ASP A 168 2.36 8.70 -10.07
CA ASP A 168 2.44 10.06 -10.58
C ASP A 168 3.87 10.25 -11.05
N LYS A 169 4.05 10.48 -12.35
CA LYS A 169 5.27 11.16 -12.79
C LYS A 169 5.16 12.63 -12.41
#